data_AF-A0A5C3Q8A5-F1
#
_entry.id   AF-A0A5C3Q8A5-F1
#
_cell.length_a   1.000
_cell.length_b   1.000
_cell.length_c   1.000
_cell.angle_alpha   90.00
_cell.angle_beta   90.00
_cell.angle_gamma   90.00
#
_symmetry.space_group_name_H-M   'P 1'
#
loop_
_entity.id
_entity.type
_entity.pdbx_description
1 polymer ?
#
loop_
_entity_poly.entity_id
_entity_poly.type
_entity_poly.pdbx_seq_one_letter_code
_entity_poly.pdbx_strand_id
1 'polypeptide(L)'
;MSDVPLISTLNAYDHLLHSGVRPTPQEHESILAARNIYEQERSTSLQEIQRLETGLEQAKEKLGTLGLQIGAHLPLVSPLQRVPPEILRDIFALATPSKPTGIARIADRVLYAPWTTLQVCKQWNEACLMYGSLWSHILLTPQQIASRTVVESPMERAIAEGFHADDPDSPQEVARFVERRTDIVETQLQKTRNTSLSVTIIAMPWPLCGPDYGQPFLRILLPHLHRATYLKAPYHVIVKIHPFHPHLINSEKFISKTSTL
;
A
#
# COMPACT_ATOMS: atom_id res chain seq x y z
N MET A 1 5.56 5.36 43.88
CA MET A 1 5.57 5.07 45.33
C MET A 1 5.19 3.62 45.48
N SER A 2 6.19 2.83 45.89
CA SER A 2 6.15 1.45 46.37
C SER A 2 5.36 0.41 45.58
N ASP A 3 6.00 -0.17 44.56
CA ASP A 3 5.76 -1.56 44.15
C ASP A 3 6.17 -2.49 45.31
N VAL A 4 5.23 -2.80 46.21
CA VAL A 4 5.42 -3.87 47.19
C VAL A 4 5.15 -5.18 46.43
N PRO A 5 6.10 -6.14 46.38
CA PRO A 5 5.96 -7.27 45.47
C PRO A 5 4.87 -8.20 45.99
N LEU A 6 3.81 -8.38 45.21
CA LEU A 6 2.78 -9.42 45.39
C LEU A 6 3.35 -10.82 45.67
N ILE A 7 4.59 -11.06 45.24
CA ILE A 7 5.33 -12.32 45.41
C ILE A 7 5.75 -12.53 46.88
N SER A 8 6.01 -11.47 47.64
CA SER A 8 6.52 -11.57 49.02
C SER A 8 5.47 -12.05 50.03
N THR A 9 4.18 -11.75 49.81
CA THR A 9 3.08 -12.17 50.70
C THR A 9 2.51 -13.54 50.38
N LEU A 10 2.57 -13.98 49.11
CA LEU A 10 2.26 -15.36 48.72
C LEU A 10 3.24 -16.35 49.38
N ASN A 11 4.54 -16.04 49.35
CA ASN A 11 5.58 -16.85 49.98
C ASN A 11 5.45 -16.97 51.51
N ALA A 12 4.75 -16.05 52.18
CA ALA A 12 4.60 -16.04 53.64
C ALA A 12 3.61 -17.12 54.15
N TYR A 13 2.76 -17.66 53.26
CA TYR A 13 1.74 -18.65 53.59
C TYR A 13 1.84 -19.92 52.71
N ASP A 14 3.00 -20.20 52.13
CA ASP A 14 3.23 -21.39 51.29
C ASP A 14 2.85 -22.70 51.99
N HIS A 15 3.04 -22.76 53.32
CA HIS A 15 2.64 -23.92 54.13
C HIS A 15 1.13 -24.14 54.16
N LEU A 16 0.30 -23.16 53.82
CA LEU A 16 -1.17 -23.27 53.78
C LEU A 16 -1.71 -23.60 52.38
N LEU A 17 -0.96 -23.33 51.32
CA LEU A 17 -1.43 -23.46 49.93
C LEU A 17 -1.55 -24.92 49.46
N HIS A 18 -0.87 -25.87 50.12
CA HIS A 18 -0.79 -27.28 49.67
C HIS A 18 -0.89 -28.35 50.77
N SER A 19 -0.96 -27.98 52.06
CA SER A 19 -0.84 -28.93 53.18
C SER A 19 -2.18 -29.41 53.77
N GLY A 20 -3.31 -28.84 53.35
CA GLY A 20 -4.61 -29.06 53.99
C GLY A 20 -4.69 -28.57 55.45
N VAL A 21 -3.64 -27.90 55.95
CA VAL A 21 -3.56 -27.35 57.30
C VAL A 21 -4.48 -26.14 57.40
N ARG A 22 -5.24 -26.07 58.50
CA ARG A 22 -6.14 -24.95 58.77
C ARG A 22 -5.32 -23.73 59.24
N PRO A 23 -5.57 -22.52 58.71
CA PRO A 23 -4.94 -21.32 59.22
C PRO A 23 -5.24 -21.13 60.71
N THR A 24 -4.24 -20.70 61.47
CA THR A 24 -4.45 -20.24 62.84
C THR A 24 -5.32 -18.97 62.86
N PRO A 25 -5.99 -18.64 63.97
CA PRO A 25 -6.83 -17.43 64.05
C PRO A 25 -6.08 -16.15 63.68
N GLN A 26 -4.82 -16.04 64.08
CA GLN A 26 -3.96 -14.89 63.79
C GLN A 26 -3.56 -14.82 62.31
N GLU A 27 -3.23 -15.95 61.68
CA GLU A 27 -2.98 -16.01 60.24
C GLU A 27 -4.25 -15.66 59.44
N HIS A 28 -5.41 -16.12 59.90
CA HIS A 28 -6.70 -15.83 59.27
C HIS A 28 -7.02 -14.33 59.27
N GLU A 29 -6.83 -13.65 60.39
CA GLU A 29 -7.03 -12.20 60.49
C GLU A 29 -6.05 -11.42 59.59
N SER A 30 -4.78 -11.83 59.56
CA SER A 30 -3.77 -11.22 58.69
C SER A 30 -4.09 -11.40 57.20
N ILE A 31 -4.54 -12.59 56.80
CA ILE A 31 -4.97 -12.89 55.42
C ILE A 31 -6.17 -12.03 55.02
N LEU A 32 -7.18 -11.90 55.90
CA LEU A 32 -8.35 -11.06 55.64
C LEU A 32 -7.99 -9.58 55.54
N ALA A 33 -7.10 -9.08 56.41
CA ALA A 33 -6.62 -7.71 56.34
C ALA A 33 -5.88 -7.43 55.03
N ALA A 34 -4.96 -8.33 54.62
CA ALA A 34 -4.24 -8.23 53.36
C ALA A 34 -5.18 -8.29 52.15
N ARG A 35 -6.16 -9.20 52.15
CA ARG A 35 -7.17 -9.30 51.09
C ARG A 35 -7.94 -7.99 50.94
N ASN A 36 -8.40 -7.40 52.05
CA ASN A 36 -9.15 -6.15 52.01
C ASN A 36 -8.31 -4.98 51.46
N ILE A 37 -7.01 -4.91 51.79
CA ILE A 37 -6.09 -3.92 51.23
C ILE A 37 -5.99 -4.08 49.71
N TYR A 38 -5.74 -5.30 49.22
CA TYR A 38 -5.65 -5.55 47.78
C TYR A 38 -6.98 -5.33 47.05
N GLU A 39 -8.11 -5.66 47.67
CA GLU A 39 -9.44 -5.36 47.12
C GLU A 39 -9.66 -3.85 47.00
N GLN A 40 -9.19 -3.06 47.97
CA GLN A 40 -9.26 -1.61 47.94
C GLN A 40 -8.35 -1.01 46.87
N GLU A 41 -7.12 -1.50 46.73
CA GLU A 41 -6.20 -1.09 45.67
C GLU A 41 -6.78 -1.43 44.29
N ARG A 42 -7.29 -2.66 44.11
CA ARG A 42 -7.95 -3.10 42.88
C ARG A 42 -9.14 -2.21 42.53
N SER A 43 -9.98 -1.87 43.51
CA SER A 43 -11.12 -0.97 43.31
C SER A 43 -10.66 0.42 42.87
N THR A 44 -9.62 0.95 43.49
CA THR A 44 -9.02 2.25 43.13
C THR A 44 -8.46 2.23 41.71
N SER A 45 -7.74 1.19 41.32
CA SER A 45 -7.23 1.04 39.95
C SER A 45 -8.35 0.91 38.92
N LEU A 46 -9.45 0.20 39.23
CA LEU A 46 -10.61 0.10 38.34
C LEU A 46 -11.30 1.45 38.14
N GLN A 47 -11.44 2.26 39.21
CA GLN A 47 -11.98 3.61 39.11
C GLN A 47 -11.11 4.51 38.22
N GLU A 48 -9.79 4.39 38.34
CA GLU A 48 -8.86 5.16 37.50
C GLU A 48 -8.95 4.74 36.02
N ILE A 49 -9.04 3.44 35.73
CA ILE A 49 -9.28 2.93 34.38
C ILE A 49 -10.57 3.52 33.81
N GLN A 50 -11.67 3.45 34.55
CA GLN A 50 -12.96 3.98 34.10
C GLN A 50 -12.90 5.49 33.85
N ARG A 51 -12.20 6.24 34.70
CA ARG A 51 -11.96 7.68 34.52
C ARG A 51 -11.20 7.96 33.23
N LEU A 52 -10.12 7.23 32.98
CA LEU A 52 -9.29 7.39 31.78
C LEU A 52 -10.06 7.00 30.51
N GLU A 53 -10.84 5.92 30.54
CA GLU A 53 -11.69 5.50 29.42
C GLU A 53 -12.73 6.57 29.08
N THR A 54 -13.37 7.15 30.10
CA THR A 54 -14.33 8.25 29.92
C THR A 54 -13.66 9.48 29.34
N GLY A 55 -12.47 9.84 29.85
CA GLY A 55 -11.69 10.97 29.34
C GLY A 55 -11.23 10.76 27.89
N LEU A 56 -10.87 9.54 27.53
CA LEU A 56 -10.50 9.17 26.16
C LEU A 56 -11.70 9.34 25.22
N GLU A 57 -12.88 8.91 25.64
CA GLU A 57 -14.08 9.03 24.81
C GLU A 57 -14.48 10.49 24.59
N GLN A 58 -14.43 11.32 25.65
CA GLN A 58 -14.64 12.76 25.55
C GLN A 58 -13.62 13.44 24.63
N ALA A 59 -12.35 13.04 24.71
CA ALA A 59 -11.31 13.58 23.84
C ALA A 59 -11.55 13.22 22.37
N LYS A 60 -12.00 11.99 22.08
CA LYS A 60 -12.39 11.56 20.73
C LYS A 60 -13.59 12.34 20.20
N GLU A 61 -14.62 12.54 21.00
CA GLU A 61 -15.80 13.32 20.63
C GLU A 61 -15.41 14.78 20.30
N LYS A 62 -14.57 15.38 21.15
CA LYS A 62 -14.03 16.73 20.92
C LYS A 62 -13.22 16.82 19.64
N LEU A 63 -12.35 15.84 19.37
CA LEU A 63 -11.60 15.76 18.12
C LEU A 63 -12.53 15.63 16.90
N GLY A 64 -13.58 14.81 17.00
CA GLY A 64 -14.61 14.70 15.96
C GLY A 64 -15.28 16.05 15.67
N THR A 65 -15.69 16.76 16.71
CA THR A 65 -16.36 18.06 16.61
C THR A 65 -15.44 19.12 15.97
N LEU A 66 -14.18 19.19 16.41
CA LEU A 66 -13.18 20.08 15.82
C LEU A 66 -12.92 19.72 14.35
N GLY A 67 -12.86 18.43 14.02
CA GLY A 67 -12.74 17.96 12.64
C GLY A 67 -13.89 18.43 11.75
N LEU A 68 -15.12 18.40 12.23
CA LEU A 68 -16.29 18.92 11.51
C LEU A 68 -16.20 20.43 11.30
N GLN A 69 -15.80 21.19 12.31
CA GLN A 69 -15.64 22.65 12.19
C GLN A 69 -14.54 23.01 11.20
N ILE A 70 -13.37 22.37 11.29
CA ILE A 70 -12.27 22.54 10.33
C ILE A 70 -12.76 22.20 8.92
N GLY A 71 -13.45 21.08 8.75
CA GLY A 71 -14.01 20.65 7.47
C GLY A 71 -15.05 21.62 6.90
N ALA A 72 -15.83 22.31 7.74
CA ALA A 72 -16.77 23.33 7.29
C ALA A 72 -16.09 24.62 6.80
N HIS A 73 -14.95 24.98 7.39
CA HIS A 73 -14.22 26.20 7.05
C HIS A 73 -13.17 26.02 5.94
N LEU A 74 -12.60 24.82 5.79
CA LEU A 74 -11.56 24.53 4.79
C LEU A 74 -11.98 24.88 3.34
N PRO A 75 -13.19 24.50 2.88
CA PRO A 75 -13.67 24.86 1.54
C PRO A 75 -13.82 26.37 1.37
N LEU A 76 -14.09 27.14 2.43
CA LEU A 76 -14.20 28.60 2.34
C LEU A 76 -12.87 29.25 1.96
N VAL A 77 -11.75 28.67 2.43
CA VAL A 77 -10.40 29.21 2.25
C VAL A 77 -9.68 28.59 1.03
N SER A 78 -9.98 27.34 0.70
CA SER A 78 -9.31 26.61 -0.39
C SER A 78 -10.29 26.19 -1.49
N PRO A 79 -10.27 26.84 -2.67
CA PRO A 79 -11.14 26.48 -3.80
C PRO A 79 -10.99 25.03 -4.25
N LEU A 80 -9.79 24.45 -4.16
CA LEU A 80 -9.52 23.06 -4.54
C LEU A 80 -10.20 22.03 -3.63
N GLN A 81 -10.61 22.44 -2.43
CA GLN A 81 -11.31 21.54 -1.50
C GLN A 81 -12.84 21.58 -1.65
N ARG A 82 -13.38 22.57 -2.38
CA ARG A 82 -14.79 22.57 -2.79
C ARG A 82 -15.08 21.57 -3.90
N VAL A 83 -14.04 21.06 -4.56
CA VAL A 83 -14.19 20.18 -5.71
C VAL A 83 -14.72 18.82 -5.22
N PRO A 84 -15.89 18.37 -5.71
CA PRO A 84 -16.41 17.05 -5.37
C PRO A 84 -15.42 15.94 -5.75
N PRO A 85 -15.39 14.83 -5.00
CA PRO A 85 -14.44 13.74 -5.25
C PRO A 85 -14.61 13.12 -6.65
N GLU A 86 -15.80 13.16 -7.26
CA GLU A 86 -16.07 12.70 -8.62
C GLU A 86 -15.34 13.57 -9.66
N ILE A 87 -15.28 14.88 -9.44
CA ILE A 87 -14.58 15.81 -10.33
C ILE A 87 -13.07 15.67 -10.14
N LEU A 88 -12.60 15.48 -8.89
CA LEU A 88 -11.20 15.17 -8.62
C LEU A 88 -10.77 13.88 -9.34
N ARG A 89 -11.61 12.84 -9.33
CA ARG A 89 -11.38 11.62 -10.10
C ARG A 89 -11.17 11.92 -11.57
N ASP A 90 -12.05 12.71 -12.19
CA ASP A 90 -11.96 13.00 -13.62
C ASP A 90 -10.71 13.82 -13.96
N ILE A 91 -10.36 14.79 -13.10
CA ILE A 91 -9.11 15.55 -13.21
C ILE A 91 -7.90 14.61 -13.10
N PHE A 92 -7.89 13.70 -12.12
CA PHE A 92 -6.79 12.76 -11.93
C PHE A 92 -6.68 11.77 -13.10
N ALA A 93 -7.81 11.30 -13.64
CA ALA A 93 -7.84 10.43 -14.81
C ALA A 93 -7.24 11.13 -16.05
N LEU A 94 -7.51 12.42 -16.23
CA LEU A 94 -6.91 13.24 -17.29
C LEU A 94 -5.42 13.53 -17.05
N ALA A 95 -5.02 13.68 -15.78
CA ALA A 95 -3.62 13.88 -15.38
C ALA A 95 -2.80 12.59 -15.46
N THR A 96 -3.45 11.42 -15.41
CA THR A 96 -2.78 10.13 -15.56
C THR A 96 -2.34 9.93 -17.01
N PRO A 97 -1.03 9.70 -17.26
CA PRO A 97 -0.54 9.50 -18.62
C PRO A 97 -1.18 8.24 -19.24
N SER A 98 -2.05 8.46 -20.23
CA SER A 98 -2.78 7.41 -20.94
C SER A 98 -1.88 6.61 -21.89
N LYS A 99 -0.79 7.22 -22.36
CA LYS A 99 0.22 6.58 -23.22
C LYS A 99 1.57 6.61 -22.51
N PRO A 100 2.43 5.60 -22.73
CA PRO A 100 3.83 5.77 -22.41
C PRO A 100 4.33 6.96 -23.23
N THR A 101 4.63 8.07 -22.58
CA THR A 101 5.60 9.02 -23.14
C THR A 101 6.85 8.20 -23.44
N GLY A 102 7.41 8.31 -24.64
CA GLY A 102 8.16 7.25 -25.34
C GLY A 102 9.40 6.65 -24.67
N ILE A 103 9.66 6.95 -23.40
CA ILE A 103 10.83 6.54 -22.62
C ILE A 103 10.47 6.27 -21.14
N ALA A 104 9.23 6.50 -20.68
CA ALA A 104 8.89 6.42 -19.26
C ALA A 104 9.05 5.00 -18.69
N ARG A 105 9.96 4.85 -17.72
CA ARG A 105 10.18 3.60 -16.99
C ARG A 105 9.00 3.37 -16.07
N ILE A 106 8.63 2.12 -15.78
CA ILE A 106 7.57 1.81 -14.79
C ILE A 106 7.87 2.46 -13.44
N ALA A 107 9.14 2.57 -13.05
CA ALA A 107 9.54 3.24 -11.81
C ALA A 107 9.15 4.73 -11.81
N ASP A 108 9.20 5.39 -12.96
CA ASP A 108 8.85 6.81 -13.10
C ASP A 108 7.33 7.01 -13.00
N ARG A 109 6.51 5.94 -13.09
CA ARG A 109 5.05 6.05 -12.92
C ARG A 109 4.64 6.54 -11.54
N VAL A 110 5.43 6.27 -10.51
CA VAL A 110 5.17 6.78 -9.16
C VAL A 110 5.29 8.32 -9.11
N LEU A 111 5.93 8.93 -10.12
CA LEU A 111 6.06 10.38 -10.28
C LEU A 111 4.87 11.02 -11.01
N TYR A 112 3.88 10.24 -11.44
CA TYR A 112 2.68 10.75 -12.12
C TYR A 112 1.40 10.40 -11.35
N ALA A 113 0.29 11.08 -11.68
CA ALA A 113 -1.02 10.73 -11.15
C ALA A 113 -1.40 9.29 -11.58
N PRO A 114 -2.06 8.49 -10.72
CA PRO A 114 -2.61 8.87 -9.41
C PRO A 114 -1.66 8.67 -8.21
N TRP A 115 -0.37 8.39 -8.42
CA TRP A 115 0.56 8.14 -7.31
C TRP A 115 0.94 9.42 -6.57
N THR A 116 1.25 10.49 -7.29
CA THR A 116 1.61 11.78 -6.69
C THR A 116 0.44 12.43 -5.95
N THR A 117 -0.78 12.20 -6.43
CA THR A 117 -2.00 12.76 -5.82
C THR A 117 -2.29 12.16 -4.44
N LEU A 118 -1.77 10.96 -4.13
CA LEU A 118 -1.84 10.38 -2.77
C LEU A 118 -1.06 11.20 -1.72
N GLN A 119 -0.09 12.01 -2.13
CA GLN A 119 0.81 12.74 -1.21
C GLN A 119 0.42 14.23 -1.05
N VAL A 120 -0.57 14.72 -1.79
CA VAL A 120 -0.90 16.16 -1.79
C VAL A 120 -1.64 16.58 -0.52
N CYS A 121 -2.79 15.96 -0.25
CA CYS A 121 -3.57 16.21 0.95
C CYS A 121 -4.51 15.03 1.23
N LYS A 122 -5.14 15.03 2.42
CA LYS A 122 -6.06 13.96 2.84
C LYS A 122 -7.23 13.76 1.88
N GLN A 123 -7.86 14.84 1.40
CA GLN A 123 -9.00 14.75 0.48
C GLN A 123 -8.62 14.14 -0.86
N TRP A 124 -7.46 14.50 -1.42
CA TRP A 124 -6.99 13.93 -2.70
C TRP A 124 -6.62 12.46 -2.53
N ASN A 125 -5.98 12.12 -1.41
CA ASN A 125 -5.69 10.73 -1.06
C ASN A 125 -6.98 9.89 -0.97
N GLU A 126 -7.97 10.35 -0.21
CA GLU A 126 -9.26 9.66 -0.06
C GLU A 126 -9.99 9.51 -1.40
N ALA A 127 -10.05 10.58 -2.22
CA ALA A 127 -10.62 10.51 -3.56
C ALA A 127 -9.89 9.46 -4.42
N CYS A 128 -8.55 9.47 -4.44
CA CYS A 128 -7.77 8.47 -5.19
C CYS A 128 -8.00 7.04 -4.73
N LEU A 129 -8.16 6.80 -3.41
CA LEU A 129 -8.42 5.46 -2.87
C LEU A 129 -9.87 5.00 -3.05
N MET A 130 -10.80 5.95 -3.16
CA MET A 130 -12.22 5.67 -3.40
C MET A 130 -12.44 5.12 -4.81
N TYR A 131 -11.75 5.67 -5.81
CA TYR A 131 -11.95 5.32 -7.21
C TYR A 131 -10.88 4.35 -7.74
N GLY A 132 -11.20 3.05 -7.68
CA GLY A 132 -10.35 1.99 -8.24
C GLY A 132 -10.08 2.13 -9.75
N SER A 133 -10.92 2.87 -10.48
CA SER A 133 -10.76 3.16 -11.91
C SER A 133 -9.52 3.99 -12.23
N LEU A 134 -8.98 4.76 -11.27
CA LEU A 134 -7.72 5.50 -11.46
C LEU A 134 -6.52 4.55 -11.54
N TRP A 135 -6.65 3.37 -10.95
CA TRP A 135 -5.59 2.38 -10.83
C TRP A 135 -5.73 1.27 -11.88
N SER A 136 -6.83 1.23 -12.65
CA SER A 136 -7.18 0.11 -13.52
C SER A 136 -6.26 -0.08 -14.73
N HIS A 137 -5.51 0.95 -15.11
CA HIS A 137 -4.61 0.90 -16.25
C HIS A 137 -3.19 0.49 -15.84
N ILE A 138 -2.86 -0.78 -16.09
CA ILE A 138 -1.55 -1.37 -15.80
C ILE A 138 -0.72 -1.34 -17.07
N LEU A 139 0.41 -0.64 -17.03
CA LEU A 139 1.37 -0.60 -18.12
C LEU A 139 2.68 -1.22 -17.68
N LEU A 140 3.10 -2.26 -18.39
CA LEU A 140 4.40 -2.88 -18.23
C LEU A 140 5.30 -2.48 -19.41
N THR A 141 6.21 -1.54 -19.17
CA THR A 141 7.27 -1.18 -20.13
C THR A 141 8.57 -1.90 -19.79
N PRO A 142 9.31 -2.40 -20.78
CA PRO A 142 10.63 -2.96 -20.52
C PRO A 142 11.56 -1.90 -19.95
N GLN A 143 12.58 -2.33 -19.21
CA GLN A 143 13.68 -1.44 -18.93
C GLN A 143 14.38 -1.10 -20.25
N GLN A 144 14.51 0.19 -20.56
CA GLN A 144 15.59 0.58 -21.45
C GLN A 144 16.88 0.16 -20.75
N ILE A 145 17.45 -0.97 -21.18
CA ILE A 145 18.89 -1.20 -21.02
C ILE A 145 19.48 -0.01 -21.76
N ALA A 146 20.19 0.85 -21.04
CA ALA A 146 20.76 2.07 -21.59
C ALA A 146 21.80 1.71 -22.66
N SER A 147 21.36 1.39 -23.87
CA SER A 147 22.16 1.71 -25.04
C SER A 147 22.06 3.23 -25.11
N ARG A 148 23.16 3.90 -24.73
CA ARG A 148 23.38 5.34 -24.93
C ARG A 148 23.08 5.71 -26.39
N THR A 149 21.84 5.99 -26.73
CA THR A 149 21.53 6.69 -27.97
C THR A 149 20.26 7.50 -27.77
N VAL A 150 20.50 8.81 -27.69
CA VAL A 150 19.54 9.93 -27.82
C VAL A 150 18.74 10.29 -26.56
N VAL A 151 19.35 11.12 -25.70
CA VAL A 151 18.65 11.98 -24.74
C VAL A 151 18.38 13.32 -25.47
N GLU A 152 17.13 13.61 -25.85
CA GLU A 152 16.80 14.84 -26.58
C GLU A 152 16.59 16.07 -25.67
N SER A 153 16.49 15.93 -24.34
CA SER A 153 16.20 17.07 -23.45
C SER A 153 17.31 17.36 -22.42
N PRO A 154 17.74 18.63 -22.24
CA PRO A 154 18.68 19.04 -21.19
C PRO A 154 18.20 18.74 -19.76
N MET A 155 16.89 18.73 -19.52
CA MET A 155 16.30 18.45 -18.20
C MET A 155 16.40 16.96 -17.83
N GLU A 156 16.27 16.07 -18.82
CA GLU A 156 16.44 14.62 -18.63
C GLU A 156 17.91 14.26 -18.36
N ARG A 157 18.84 15.04 -18.91
CA ARG A 157 20.28 14.94 -18.66
C ARG A 157 20.63 15.23 -17.20
N ALA A 158 20.07 16.29 -16.62
CA ALA A 158 20.30 16.65 -15.22
C ALA A 158 19.78 15.58 -14.23
N ILE A 159 18.70 14.88 -14.59
CA ILE A 159 18.16 13.77 -13.79
C ILE A 159 19.03 12.51 -13.94
N ALA A 160 19.57 12.26 -15.14
CA ALA A 160 20.48 11.14 -15.40
C ALA A 160 21.87 11.33 -14.77
N GLU A 161 22.40 12.55 -14.75
CA GLU A 161 23.73 12.87 -14.21
C GLU A 161 23.82 12.77 -12.68
N GLY A 162 22.69 12.78 -11.96
CA GLY A 162 22.64 12.54 -10.51
C GLY A 162 22.69 11.06 -10.10
N PHE A 163 22.58 10.12 -11.05
CA PHE A 163 22.65 8.69 -10.81
C PHE A 163 23.98 8.15 -11.36
N HIS A 164 25.02 8.13 -10.51
CA HIS A 164 26.23 7.36 -10.81
C HIS A 164 25.85 5.88 -10.83
N ALA A 165 25.66 5.32 -12.04
CA ALA A 165 25.50 3.89 -12.24
C ALA A 165 26.89 3.25 -12.17
N ASP A 166 27.17 2.61 -11.03
CA ASP A 166 28.05 1.46 -11.00
C ASP A 166 27.49 0.36 -11.94
N ASP A 167 28.39 -0.49 -12.43
CA ASP A 167 28.23 -1.56 -13.42
C ASP A 167 26.79 -2.11 -13.63
N PRO A 168 26.17 -1.96 -14.83
CA PRO A 168 24.73 -2.19 -15.04
C PRO A 168 24.25 -3.67 -15.00
N ASP A 169 25.13 -4.64 -14.77
CA ASP A 169 24.84 -6.07 -14.95
C ASP A 169 25.12 -6.95 -13.72
N SER A 170 25.01 -6.41 -12.50
CA SER A 170 24.91 -7.29 -11.33
C SER A 170 23.52 -7.95 -11.29
N PRO A 171 23.41 -9.30 -11.28
CA PRO A 171 22.12 -10.00 -11.17
C PRO A 171 21.27 -9.56 -9.96
N GLN A 172 21.93 -9.04 -8.91
CA GLN A 172 21.29 -8.54 -7.70
C GLN A 172 20.52 -7.24 -7.95
N GLU A 173 21.04 -6.34 -8.80
CA GLU A 173 20.38 -5.06 -9.10
C GLU A 173 19.18 -5.26 -10.01
N VAL A 174 19.29 -6.15 -11.00
CA VAL A 174 18.17 -6.59 -11.84
C VAL A 174 17.07 -7.21 -10.97
N ALA A 175 17.44 -8.06 -10.00
CA ALA A 175 16.48 -8.66 -9.08
C ALA A 175 15.75 -7.62 -8.21
N ARG A 176 16.49 -6.70 -7.56
CA ARG A 176 15.91 -5.60 -6.75
C ARG A 176 14.98 -4.70 -7.58
N PHE A 177 15.34 -4.46 -8.84
CA PHE A 177 14.53 -3.67 -9.74
C PHE A 177 13.22 -4.36 -10.12
N VAL A 178 13.28 -5.66 -10.42
CA VAL A 178 12.09 -6.48 -10.69
C VAL A 178 11.19 -6.55 -9.46
N GLU A 179 11.77 -6.71 -8.27
CA GLU A 179 11.07 -6.70 -6.98
C GLU A 179 10.33 -5.37 -6.77
N ARG A 180 11.03 -4.23 -6.87
CA ARG A 180 10.39 -2.92 -6.70
C ARG A 180 9.24 -2.67 -7.67
N ARG A 181 9.38 -3.10 -8.93
CA ARG A 181 8.30 -2.95 -9.94
C ARG A 181 7.14 -3.89 -9.67
N THR A 182 7.45 -5.08 -9.19
CA THR A 182 6.48 -6.09 -8.74
C THR A 182 5.63 -5.51 -7.61
N ASP A 183 6.24 -4.90 -6.60
CA ASP A 183 5.54 -4.27 -5.48
C ASP A 183 4.63 -3.13 -5.93
N ILE A 184 5.10 -2.30 -6.88
CA ILE A 184 4.30 -1.21 -7.43
C ILE A 184 3.06 -1.75 -8.15
N VAL A 185 3.22 -2.80 -8.97
CA VAL A 185 2.11 -3.42 -9.71
C VAL A 185 1.14 -4.10 -8.75
N GLU A 186 1.64 -4.80 -7.74
CA GLU A 186 0.81 -5.43 -6.71
C GLU A 186 0.02 -4.39 -5.91
N THR A 187 0.69 -3.32 -5.46
CA THR A 187 0.03 -2.21 -4.77
C THR A 187 -1.02 -1.55 -5.65
N GLN A 188 -0.74 -1.37 -6.95
CA GLN A 188 -1.71 -0.86 -7.91
C GLN A 188 -2.92 -1.79 -8.02
N LEU A 189 -2.70 -3.10 -8.19
CA LEU A 189 -3.76 -4.12 -8.29
C LEU A 189 -4.65 -4.12 -7.05
N GLN A 190 -4.07 -4.05 -5.84
CA GLN A 190 -4.84 -3.93 -4.60
C GLN A 190 -5.77 -2.70 -4.61
N LYS A 191 -5.30 -1.57 -5.14
CA LYS A 191 -6.08 -0.33 -5.24
C LYS A 191 -7.18 -0.39 -6.31
N THR A 192 -7.06 -1.23 -7.34
CA THR A 192 -8.12 -1.42 -8.35
C THR A 192 -9.40 -2.06 -7.80
N ARG A 193 -9.31 -2.77 -6.67
CA ARG A 193 -10.42 -3.50 -6.02
C ARG A 193 -11.12 -4.47 -6.96
N ASN A 194 -12.34 -4.16 -7.41
CA ASN A 194 -13.15 -4.99 -8.33
C ASN A 194 -13.36 -4.32 -9.71
N THR A 195 -12.62 -3.25 -10.00
CA THR A 195 -12.79 -2.50 -11.25
C THR A 195 -12.24 -3.30 -12.44
N SER A 196 -12.83 -3.12 -13.63
CA SER A 196 -12.30 -3.66 -14.88
C SER A 196 -10.86 -3.21 -15.12
N LEU A 197 -9.99 -4.10 -15.56
CA LEU A 197 -8.57 -3.83 -15.78
C LEU A 197 -8.25 -3.60 -17.26
N SER A 198 -7.34 -2.67 -17.53
CA SER A 198 -6.69 -2.51 -18.84
C SER A 198 -5.21 -2.79 -18.66
N VAL A 199 -4.71 -3.85 -19.30
CA VAL A 199 -3.32 -4.27 -19.18
C VAL A 199 -2.61 -4.08 -20.52
N THR A 200 -1.54 -3.30 -20.52
CA THR A 200 -0.67 -3.12 -21.68
C THR A 200 0.73 -3.56 -21.33
N ILE A 201 1.24 -4.56 -22.03
CA ILE A 201 2.60 -5.08 -21.94
C ILE A 201 3.30 -4.70 -23.24
N ILE A 202 4.29 -3.83 -23.12
CA ILE A 202 5.13 -3.43 -24.25
C ILE A 202 6.33 -4.37 -24.28
N ALA A 203 6.66 -4.92 -25.44
CA ALA A 203 7.97 -5.50 -25.70
C ALA A 203 8.74 -4.58 -26.64
N MET A 204 10.02 -4.39 -26.36
CA MET A 204 10.95 -3.87 -27.37
C MET A 204 11.52 -5.04 -28.20
N PRO A 205 11.98 -4.76 -29.43
CA PRO A 205 12.70 -5.75 -30.22
C PRO A 205 13.97 -6.22 -29.50
N TRP A 206 14.35 -7.48 -29.72
CA TRP A 206 15.67 -7.98 -29.38
C TRP A 206 16.75 -7.11 -30.05
N PRO A 207 17.90 -6.79 -29.40
CA PRO A 207 18.38 -7.24 -28.08
C PRO A 207 18.01 -6.31 -26.92
N LEU A 208 17.13 -5.32 -27.12
CA LEU A 208 16.80 -4.30 -26.11
C LEU A 208 15.93 -4.84 -24.97
N CYS A 209 15.46 -6.08 -25.06
CA CYS A 209 14.65 -6.76 -24.05
C CYS A 209 15.15 -8.19 -23.84
N GLY A 210 15.40 -8.54 -22.57
CA GLY A 210 15.64 -9.92 -22.18
C GLY A 210 14.42 -10.81 -22.45
N PRO A 211 14.62 -12.12 -22.72
CA PRO A 211 13.60 -13.02 -23.24
C PRO A 211 12.39 -13.23 -22.30
N ASP A 212 12.52 -12.91 -21.02
CA ASP A 212 11.52 -13.23 -19.98
C ASP A 212 11.08 -12.04 -19.12
N TYR A 213 11.25 -10.80 -19.58
CA TYR A 213 10.89 -9.59 -18.80
C TYR A 213 9.45 -9.62 -18.25
N GLY A 214 8.50 -10.18 -19.00
CA GLY A 214 7.11 -10.26 -18.57
C GLY A 214 6.84 -11.29 -17.47
N GLN A 215 7.67 -12.33 -17.32
CA GLN A 215 7.37 -13.49 -16.46
C GLN A 215 7.06 -13.14 -14.99
N PRO A 216 7.85 -12.28 -14.31
CA PRO A 216 7.59 -11.93 -12.91
C PRO A 216 6.21 -11.27 -12.73
N PHE A 217 5.83 -10.38 -13.65
CA PHE A 217 4.57 -9.66 -13.59
C PHE A 217 3.36 -10.54 -13.96
N LEU A 218 3.55 -11.53 -14.84
CA LEU A 218 2.47 -12.44 -15.22
C LEU A 218 1.96 -13.25 -14.02
N ARG A 219 2.84 -13.67 -13.11
CA ARG A 219 2.43 -14.40 -11.90
C ARG A 219 1.44 -13.61 -11.04
N ILE A 220 1.65 -12.30 -10.98
CA ILE A 220 0.84 -11.38 -10.16
C ILE A 220 -0.42 -10.96 -10.90
N LEU A 221 -0.33 -10.78 -12.22
CA LEU A 221 -1.47 -10.35 -13.03
C LEU A 221 -2.48 -11.48 -13.27
N LEU A 222 -2.02 -12.73 -13.48
CA LEU A 222 -2.85 -13.87 -13.85
C LEU A 222 -4.11 -14.03 -12.97
N PRO A 223 -4.01 -14.00 -11.63
CA PRO A 223 -5.19 -14.08 -10.76
C PRO A 223 -6.24 -13.01 -11.01
N HIS A 224 -5.85 -11.84 -11.52
CA HIS A 224 -6.71 -10.69 -11.75
C HIS A 224 -7.15 -10.51 -13.22
N LEU A 225 -6.57 -11.27 -14.16
CA LEU A 225 -6.88 -11.13 -15.59
C LEU A 225 -8.33 -11.47 -15.95
N HIS A 226 -9.05 -12.22 -15.11
CA HIS A 226 -10.49 -12.46 -15.30
C HIS A 226 -11.33 -11.17 -15.28
N ARG A 227 -10.80 -10.07 -14.72
CA ARG A 227 -11.42 -8.73 -14.72
C ARG A 227 -10.92 -7.84 -15.84
N ALA A 228 -9.94 -8.29 -16.64
CA ALA A 228 -9.41 -7.48 -17.70
C ALA A 228 -10.46 -7.32 -18.81
N THR A 229 -10.66 -6.09 -19.27
CA THR A 229 -11.49 -5.77 -20.45
C THR A 229 -10.63 -5.49 -21.67
N TYR A 230 -9.34 -5.19 -21.44
CA TYR A 230 -8.37 -4.92 -22.49
C TYR A 230 -7.02 -5.52 -22.11
N LEU A 231 -6.43 -6.29 -23.03
CA LEU A 231 -5.10 -6.84 -22.89
C LEU A 231 -4.32 -6.62 -24.19
N LYS A 232 -3.30 -5.78 -24.14
CA LYS A 232 -2.30 -5.64 -25.21
C LYS A 232 -1.01 -6.26 -24.72
N ALA A 233 -0.48 -7.25 -25.41
CA ALA A 233 0.78 -7.89 -25.03
C ALA A 233 1.53 -8.45 -26.26
N PRO A 234 2.82 -8.77 -26.12
CA PRO A 234 3.57 -9.46 -27.18
C PRO A 234 2.98 -10.84 -27.47
N TYR A 235 3.12 -11.32 -28.70
CA TYR A 235 2.53 -12.59 -29.13
C TYR A 235 2.86 -13.78 -28.21
N HIS A 236 4.12 -13.92 -27.81
CA HIS A 236 4.55 -15.00 -26.92
C HIS A 236 3.89 -14.95 -25.52
N VAL A 237 3.50 -13.78 -25.04
CA VAL A 237 2.74 -13.60 -23.80
C VAL A 237 1.27 -13.96 -24.02
N ILE A 238 0.67 -13.49 -25.11
CA ILE A 238 -0.73 -13.79 -25.46
C ILE A 238 -0.94 -15.30 -25.60
N VAL A 239 -0.04 -16.01 -26.29
CA VAL A 239 -0.12 -17.47 -26.45
C VAL A 239 -0.10 -18.20 -25.10
N LYS A 240 0.67 -17.71 -24.11
CA LYS A 240 0.70 -18.29 -22.75
C LYS A 240 -0.57 -18.01 -21.95
N ILE A 241 -1.25 -16.88 -22.19
CA ILE A 241 -2.47 -16.47 -21.46
C ILE A 241 -3.74 -17.05 -22.11
N HIS A 242 -3.76 -17.21 -23.43
CA HIS A 242 -4.92 -17.66 -24.21
C HIS A 242 -5.64 -18.89 -23.62
N PRO A 243 -4.95 -19.97 -23.18
CA PRO A 243 -5.62 -21.14 -22.63
C PRO A 243 -6.47 -20.85 -21.37
N PHE A 244 -6.14 -19.78 -20.65
CA PHE A 244 -6.77 -19.43 -19.37
C PHE A 244 -7.84 -18.34 -19.49
N HIS A 245 -7.73 -17.46 -20.49
CA HIS A 245 -8.63 -16.31 -20.65
C HIS A 245 -8.96 -15.99 -22.12
N PRO A 246 -9.76 -16.84 -22.79
CA PRO A 246 -10.05 -16.71 -24.22
C PRO A 246 -10.86 -15.45 -24.59
N HIS A 247 -11.62 -14.89 -23.65
CA HIS A 247 -12.47 -13.70 -23.86
C HIS A 247 -11.69 -12.38 -23.95
N LEU A 248 -10.40 -12.36 -23.57
CA LEU A 248 -9.58 -11.14 -23.55
C LEU A 248 -9.05 -10.72 -24.93
N ILE A 249 -9.22 -11.58 -25.93
CA ILE A 249 -8.69 -11.37 -27.29
C ILE A 249 -9.84 -10.91 -28.18
N ASN A 250 -10.28 -9.66 -27.99
CA ASN A 250 -11.05 -8.96 -28.99
C ASN A 250 -10.10 -8.21 -29.93
N SER A 251 -10.29 -8.48 -31.21
CA SER A 251 -9.45 -8.11 -32.34
C SER A 251 -9.26 -6.60 -32.51
N GLU A 252 -8.08 -6.09 -32.20
CA GLU A 252 -7.45 -5.11 -33.08
C GLU A 252 -6.22 -5.75 -33.72
N LYS A 253 -6.34 -5.98 -35.03
CA LYS A 253 -5.29 -6.48 -35.91
C LYS A 253 -4.04 -5.63 -35.74
N PHE A 254 -2.98 -6.17 -35.16
CA PHE A 254 -1.61 -5.71 -35.41
C PHE A 254 -0.69 -6.92 -35.54
N ILE A 255 -0.84 -7.60 -36.67
CA ILE A 255 0.32 -8.21 -37.34
C ILE A 255 1.13 -7.02 -37.85
N SER A 256 2.06 -6.51 -37.05
CA SER A 256 3.19 -5.78 -37.63
C SER A 256 3.94 -6.81 -38.46
N LYS A 257 3.68 -6.80 -39.78
CA LYS A 257 4.53 -7.44 -40.77
C LYS A 257 5.93 -6.82 -40.62
N THR A 258 6.78 -7.41 -39.79
CA THR A 258 8.22 -7.39 -40.01
C THR A 258 8.54 -8.60 -40.89
N SER A 259 8.09 -8.49 -42.13
CA SER A 259 8.58 -9.26 -43.27
C SER A 259 8.67 -8.26 -44.40
N THR A 260 9.79 -7.56 -44.43
CA THR A 260 10.30 -6.92 -45.63
C THR A 260 11.83 -6.95 -45.56
N LEU A 261 12.38 -7.90 -46.34
CA LEU A 261 13.72 -7.98 -46.93
C LEU A 261 14.95 -7.84 -46.01
#